data_AF-A0A2G5WHE3-F1
#
_entry.id   AF-A0A2G5WHE3-F1
#
_cell.length_a   1.000
_cell.length_b   1.000
_cell.length_c   1.000
_cell.angle_alpha   90.00
_cell.angle_beta   90.00
_cell.angle_gamma   90.00
#
_symmetry.space_group_name_H-M   'P 1'
#
loop_
_entity.id
_entity.type
_entity.pdbx_description
1 polymer ?
#
loop_
_entity_poly.entity_id
_entity_poly.type
_entity_poly.pdbx_seq_one_letter_code
_entity_poly.pdbx_strand_id
1 'polypeptide(L)'
;MEQASNEWFKDCPVIIRFEECQIELCAFKWDEYFITFDKISVLQDIEWYGTDLPIKWEMNKIDGLNFAINKRVNDIEIIERCEQNSNGFYYLDGIGFQLNDGYFAVSNGLDENLIITDRKEGPNYKRTNI
;
A
#
# COMPACT_ATOMS: atom_id res chain seq x y z
N MET A 1 13.31 15.35 9.71
CA MET A 1 14.38 14.46 9.22
C MET A 1 14.64 14.84 7.78
N GLU A 2 15.91 15.00 7.40
CA GLU A 2 16.30 15.26 6.02
C GLU A 2 16.06 13.96 5.23
N GLN A 3 15.03 13.93 4.40
CA GLN A 3 14.75 12.79 3.54
C GLN A 3 15.92 12.66 2.56
N ALA A 4 16.59 11.51 2.55
CA ALA A 4 17.70 11.34 1.61
C ALA A 4 17.14 11.46 0.19
N SER A 5 17.81 12.27 -0.64
CA SER A 5 17.44 12.38 -2.06
C SER A 5 17.40 10.98 -2.64
N ASN A 6 16.21 10.51 -3.05
CA ASN A 6 15.91 9.20 -3.66
C ASN A 6 15.15 8.17 -2.80
N GLU A 7 14.78 8.46 -1.55
CA GLU A 7 13.94 7.55 -0.74
C GLU A 7 12.46 7.55 -1.15
N TRP A 8 11.76 6.44 -0.91
CA TRP A 8 10.30 6.38 -1.07
C TRP A 8 9.63 7.14 0.07
N PHE A 9 8.76 8.09 -0.28
CA PHE A 9 7.97 8.86 0.67
C PHE A 9 6.66 8.11 1.01
N LYS A 10 6.63 7.49 2.19
CA LYS A 10 5.58 6.53 2.59
C LYS A 10 4.26 7.19 2.96
N ASP A 11 4.24 8.48 3.25
CA ASP A 11 3.00 9.21 3.57
C ASP A 11 2.12 9.43 2.33
N CYS A 12 2.70 9.38 1.13
CA CYS A 12 1.94 9.51 -0.11
C CYS A 12 1.16 8.23 -0.45
N PRO A 13 0.00 8.35 -1.10
CA PRO A 13 -0.74 7.20 -1.62
C PRO A 13 0.14 6.30 -2.50
N VAL A 14 -0.02 4.99 -2.36
CA VAL A 14 0.53 3.98 -3.24
C VAL A 14 -0.40 3.79 -4.42
N ILE A 15 0.16 3.96 -5.62
CA ILE A 15 -0.58 3.89 -6.88
C ILE A 15 -0.24 2.58 -7.59
N ILE A 16 -1.24 1.75 -7.85
CA ILE A 16 -1.12 0.50 -8.61
C ILE A 16 -1.94 0.65 -9.89
N ARG A 17 -1.27 0.57 -11.05
CA ARG A 17 -1.92 0.72 -12.36
C ARG A 17 -2.16 -0.65 -13.00
N PHE A 18 -3.42 -0.92 -13.31
CA PHE A 18 -3.87 -2.02 -14.14
C PHE A 18 -4.15 -1.52 -15.57
N GLU A 19 -4.48 -2.44 -16.48
CA GLU A 19 -4.79 -2.10 -17.88
C GLU A 19 -6.02 -1.19 -17.97
N GLU A 20 -7.04 -1.43 -17.15
CA GLU A 20 -8.34 -0.76 -17.23
C GLU A 20 -8.59 0.27 -16.13
N CYS A 21 -7.82 0.24 -15.04
CA CYS A 21 -8.01 1.14 -13.91
C CYS A 21 -6.73 1.36 -13.10
N GLN A 22 -6.78 2.37 -12.24
CA GLN A 22 -5.80 2.64 -11.21
C GLN A 22 -6.43 2.44 -9.84
N ILE A 23 -5.73 1.74 -8.95
CA ILE A 23 -6.07 1.66 -7.53
C ILE A 23 -5.11 2.57 -6.77
N GLU A 24 -5.68 3.40 -5.89
CA GLU A 24 -4.93 4.27 -4.99
C GLU A 24 -5.18 3.81 -3.55
N LEU A 25 -4.10 3.53 -2.84
CA LEU A 25 -4.14 2.99 -1.48
C LEU A 25 -3.37 3.92 -0.56
N CYS A 26 -3.96 4.29 0.57
CA CYS A 26 -3.29 5.19 1.51
C CYS A 26 -3.60 4.79 2.96
N ALA A 27 -2.54 4.44 3.69
CA ALA A 27 -2.54 4.46 5.15
C ALA A 27 -2.87 5.88 5.64
N PHE A 28 -3.58 5.98 6.77
CA PHE A 28 -3.93 7.29 7.32
C PHE A 28 -3.89 7.34 8.84
N LYS A 29 -4.82 6.65 9.52
CA LYS A 29 -4.81 6.48 10.98
C LYS A 29 -4.73 5.01 11.32
N TRP A 30 -4.51 4.70 12.59
CA TRP A 30 -4.36 3.32 13.08
C TRP A 30 -5.37 2.31 12.49
N ASP A 31 -6.66 2.69 12.40
CA ASP A 31 -7.75 1.84 11.94
C ASP A 31 -8.46 2.36 10.68
N GLU A 32 -7.89 3.37 10.01
CA GLU A 32 -8.44 3.97 8.80
C GLU A 32 -7.50 3.74 7.61
N TYR A 33 -8.07 3.29 6.49
CA TYR A 33 -7.36 3.04 5.25
C TYR A 33 -8.18 3.55 4.07
N PHE A 34 -7.57 4.35 3.20
CA PHE A 34 -8.25 4.88 2.02
C PHE A 34 -8.00 4.01 0.80
N ILE A 35 -9.08 3.79 0.05
CA ILE A 35 -9.06 3.11 -1.24
C ILE A 35 -9.87 3.97 -2.20
N THR A 36 -9.22 4.43 -3.27
CA THR A 36 -9.89 5.13 -4.36
C THR A 36 -9.46 4.55 -5.71
N PHE A 37 -10.21 4.94 -6.75
CA PHE A 37 -9.97 4.50 -8.11
C PHE A 37 -9.97 5.71 -9.04
N ASP A 38 -8.93 5.81 -9.87
CA ASP A 38 -8.75 6.82 -10.93
C ASP A 38 -8.95 8.28 -10.46
N LYS A 39 -8.54 8.61 -9.23
CA LYS A 39 -8.60 9.97 -8.67
C LYS A 39 -7.27 10.72 -8.74
N ILE A 40 -6.15 10.02 -8.68
CA ILE A 40 -4.83 10.65 -8.61
C ILE A 40 -4.17 10.65 -9.98
N SER A 41 -3.84 11.83 -10.50
CA SER A 41 -3.07 11.95 -11.73
C SER A 41 -1.58 11.84 -11.43
N VAL A 42 -0.94 10.76 -11.87
CA VAL A 42 0.52 10.59 -11.78
C VAL A 42 1.32 11.44 -12.77
N LEU A 43 0.63 12.19 -13.64
CA LEU A 43 1.24 13.13 -14.59
C LEU A 43 1.38 14.54 -14.02
N GLN A 44 0.78 14.81 -12.86
CA GLN A 44 0.86 16.09 -12.19
C GLN A 44 1.89 16.01 -11.07
N ASP A 45 2.57 17.13 -10.82
CA ASP A 45 3.46 17.28 -9.67
C ASP A 45 2.66 17.18 -8.37
N ILE A 46 3.32 16.68 -7.32
CA ILE A 46 2.71 16.54 -6.00
C ILE A 46 2.92 17.84 -5.23
N GLU A 47 1.84 18.56 -4.97
CA GLU A 47 1.84 19.64 -3.98
C GLU A 47 1.52 19.06 -2.60
N TRP A 48 2.54 18.87 -1.78
CA TRP A 48 2.37 18.27 -0.46
C TRP A 48 2.12 19.34 0.60
N TYR A 49 0.85 19.58 0.94
CA TYR A 49 0.41 20.48 2.02
C TYR A 49 1.09 21.86 2.03
N GLY A 50 1.39 22.44 0.87
CA GLY A 50 2.08 23.72 0.77
C GLY A 50 3.52 23.70 1.30
N THR A 51 4.16 22.52 1.35
CA THR A 51 5.57 22.34 1.71
C THR A 51 6.45 22.36 0.46
N ASP A 52 7.73 22.69 0.64
CA ASP A 52 8.75 22.66 -0.43
C ASP A 52 9.37 21.26 -0.60
N LEU A 53 8.71 20.19 -0.12
CA LEU A 53 9.23 18.84 -0.26
C LEU A 53 9.26 18.42 -1.75
N PRO A 54 10.43 18.07 -2.31
CA PRO A 54 10.55 17.71 -3.73
C PRO A 54 10.09 16.27 -3.96
N ILE A 55 8.77 16.05 -3.91
CA ILE A 55 8.16 14.73 -4.11
C ILE A 55 7.75 14.60 -5.57
N LYS A 56 8.07 13.45 -6.19
CA LYS A 56 7.71 13.16 -7.57
C LYS A 56 7.26 11.71 -7.71
N TRP A 57 6.37 11.47 -8.66
CA TRP A 57 5.99 10.11 -9.03
C TRP A 57 7.15 9.42 -9.74
N GLU A 58 7.48 8.21 -9.30
CA GLU A 58 8.46 7.35 -9.96
C GLU A 58 7.87 5.96 -10.17
N MET A 59 7.82 5.55 -11.44
CA MET A 59 7.26 4.25 -11.81
C MET A 59 8.26 3.13 -11.45
N ASN A 60 7.77 2.09 -10.77
CA ASN A 60 8.51 0.85 -10.50
C ASN A 60 9.87 1.03 -9.80
N LYS A 61 10.00 2.05 -8.93
CA LYS A 61 11.24 2.34 -8.20
C LYS A 61 11.52 1.36 -7.04
N ILE A 62 10.47 0.76 -6.49
CA ILE A 62 10.58 -0.16 -5.35
C ILE A 62 11.00 -1.53 -5.89
N ASP A 63 12.29 -1.82 -5.84
CA ASP A 63 12.87 -3.08 -6.37
C ASP A 63 12.17 -4.34 -5.86
N GLY A 64 11.72 -4.30 -4.60
CA GLY A 64 10.99 -5.39 -3.97
C GLY A 64 9.66 -5.75 -4.63
N LEU A 65 9.14 -4.93 -5.55
CA LEU A 65 7.89 -5.17 -6.29
C LEU A 65 8.10 -5.48 -7.77
N ASN A 66 9.35 -5.54 -8.25
CA ASN A 66 9.62 -5.79 -9.68
C ASN A 66 9.04 -7.14 -10.16
N PHE A 67 8.88 -8.13 -9.28
CA PHE A 67 8.28 -9.41 -9.61
C PHE A 67 6.78 -9.30 -10.00
N ALA A 68 6.09 -8.26 -9.54
CA ALA A 68 4.66 -8.06 -9.76
C ALA A 68 4.33 -7.37 -11.09
N ILE A 69 5.32 -6.78 -11.76
CA ILE A 69 5.12 -6.03 -12.99
C ILE A 69 4.63 -6.97 -14.10
N ASN A 70 3.56 -6.56 -14.81
CA ASN A 70 2.89 -7.33 -15.86
C ASN A 70 2.38 -8.71 -15.41
N LYS A 71 2.17 -8.90 -14.10
CA LYS A 71 1.55 -10.12 -13.57
C LYS A 71 0.06 -9.93 -13.39
N ARG A 72 -0.67 -11.01 -13.64
CA ARG A 72 -2.10 -11.07 -13.35
C ARG A 72 -2.31 -11.17 -11.84
N VAL A 73 -3.15 -10.29 -11.29
CA VAL A 73 -3.75 -10.46 -9.97
C VAL A 73 -4.89 -11.48 -10.10
N ASN A 74 -4.83 -12.53 -9.29
CA ASN A 74 -5.81 -13.61 -9.27
C ASN A 74 -6.84 -13.43 -8.16
N ASP A 75 -6.45 -12.78 -7.07
CA ASP A 75 -7.30 -12.54 -5.91
C ASP A 75 -6.84 -11.27 -5.19
N ILE A 76 -7.78 -10.59 -4.55
CA ILE A 76 -7.54 -9.40 -3.74
C ILE A 76 -8.16 -9.66 -2.37
N GLU A 77 -7.45 -9.29 -1.31
CA GLU A 77 -7.92 -9.50 0.05
C GLU A 77 -7.81 -8.24 0.91
N ILE A 78 -8.83 -8.02 1.73
CA ILE A 78 -8.78 -7.09 2.85
C ILE A 78 -8.05 -7.78 3.99
N ILE A 79 -7.04 -7.12 4.53
CA ILE A 79 -6.22 -7.60 5.65
C ILE A 79 -6.64 -6.82 6.89
N GLU A 80 -7.05 -7.53 7.93
CA GLU A 80 -7.21 -6.96 9.26
C GLU A 80 -6.19 -7.60 10.21
N ARG A 81 -5.60 -6.79 11.08
CA ARG A 81 -4.56 -7.23 12.02
C ARG A 81 -4.98 -6.98 13.47
N CYS A 82 -4.59 -7.91 14.34
CA CYS A 82 -4.72 -7.81 15.79
C CYS A 82 -3.31 -7.81 16.38
N GLU A 83 -3.00 -6.84 17.24
CA GLU A 83 -1.73 -6.83 17.95
C GLU A 83 -1.69 -7.95 19.00
N GLN A 84 -0.51 -8.52 19.23
CA GLN A 84 -0.30 -9.39 20.39
C GLN A 84 -0.55 -8.52 21.62
N ASN A 85 -1.65 -8.78 22.34
CA ASN A 85 -2.17 -8.07 23.52
C ASN A 85 -3.35 -7.10 23.30
N SER A 86 -3.93 -6.96 22.10
CA SER A 86 -5.08 -6.04 21.87
C SER A 86 -6.47 -6.62 22.23
N ASN A 87 -6.56 -7.61 23.13
CA ASN A 87 -7.82 -8.26 23.52
C ASN A 87 -8.70 -8.74 22.34
N GLY A 88 -8.08 -9.09 21.20
CA GLY A 88 -8.81 -9.56 20.02
C GLY A 88 -9.45 -8.47 19.17
N PHE A 89 -9.09 -7.20 19.37
CA PHE A 89 -9.49 -6.12 18.47
C PHE A 89 -8.67 -6.17 17.18
N TYR A 90 -9.38 -6.32 16.07
CA TYR A 90 -8.82 -6.27 14.71
C TYR A 90 -9.09 -4.89 14.12
N TYR A 91 -8.08 -4.34 13.47
CA TYR A 91 -8.19 -3.10 12.71
C TYR A 91 -7.77 -3.35 11.26
N LEU A 92 -8.25 -2.48 10.37
CA LEU A 92 -7.94 -2.54 8.95
C LEU A 92 -6.45 -2.26 8.75
N ASP A 93 -5.73 -3.28 8.31
CA ASP A 93 -4.29 -3.22 8.09
C ASP A 93 -3.99 -2.86 6.64
N GLY A 94 -4.68 -3.41 5.65
CA GLY A 94 -4.40 -3.07 4.26
C GLY A 94 -5.03 -3.97 3.22
N ILE A 95 -4.48 -3.92 2.02
CA ILE A 95 -4.96 -4.68 0.86
C ILE A 95 -3.85 -5.56 0.30
N GLY A 96 -4.15 -6.86 0.20
CA GLY A 96 -3.28 -7.89 -0.37
C GLY A 96 -3.68 -8.21 -1.81
N PHE A 97 -2.66 -8.49 -2.63
CA PHE A 97 -2.78 -8.86 -4.04
C PHE A 97 -2.08 -10.21 -4.24
N GLN A 98 -2.87 -11.23 -4.57
CA GLN A 98 -2.37 -12.55 -4.90
C GLN A 98 -2.07 -12.61 -6.41
N LEU A 99 -0.83 -12.95 -6.75
CA LEU A 99 -0.40 -13.20 -8.13
C LEU A 99 -0.28 -14.71 -8.39
N ASN A 100 0.01 -15.10 -9.63
CA ASN A 100 0.30 -16.50 -9.97
C ASN A 100 1.53 -17.05 -9.24
N ASP A 101 2.58 -16.23 -9.11
CA ASP A 101 3.91 -16.61 -8.63
C ASP A 101 4.42 -15.67 -7.54
N GLY A 102 3.53 -15.02 -6.80
CA GLY A 102 3.91 -14.11 -5.72
C GLY A 102 2.72 -13.47 -5.02
N TYR A 103 3.04 -12.65 -4.03
CA TYR A 103 2.07 -11.91 -3.24
C TYR A 103 2.70 -10.57 -2.85
N PHE A 104 1.89 -9.51 -2.84
CA PHE A 104 2.27 -8.31 -2.12
C PHE A 104 1.05 -7.68 -1.45
N ALA A 105 1.28 -6.86 -0.45
CA ALA A 105 0.27 -6.03 0.19
C ALA A 105 0.76 -4.60 0.33
N VAL A 106 -0.18 -3.67 0.33
CA VAL A 106 0.03 -2.34 0.88
C VAL A 106 -0.67 -2.29 2.23
N SER A 107 0.10 -2.15 3.30
CA SER A 107 -0.37 -2.17 4.69
C SER A 107 -0.14 -0.83 5.38
N ASN A 108 -0.88 -0.61 6.44
CA ASN A 108 -0.79 0.49 7.36
C ASN A 108 0.31 0.21 8.38
N GLY A 109 1.40 0.93 8.23
CA GLY A 109 2.58 0.92 9.07
C GLY A 109 2.56 1.93 10.19
N LEU A 110 1.39 2.19 10.77
CA LEU A 110 1.12 3.16 11.86
C LEU A 110 0.67 4.56 11.45
N ASP A 111 0.29 4.76 10.18
CA ASP A 111 -0.04 6.03 9.48
C ASP A 111 0.77 6.18 8.18
N GLU A 112 1.89 5.45 8.07
CA GLU A 112 2.69 5.31 6.84
C GLU A 112 2.29 4.09 6.00
N ASN A 113 2.43 4.18 4.67
CA ASN A 113 2.29 3.01 3.81
C ASN A 113 3.51 2.07 3.92
N LEU A 114 3.24 0.76 3.99
CA LEU A 114 4.24 -0.31 3.94
C LEU A 114 3.95 -1.29 2.81
N ILE A 115 5.00 -1.78 2.19
CA ILE A 115 4.91 -2.90 1.25
C ILE A 115 5.32 -4.18 1.96
N ILE A 116 4.45 -5.19 1.91
CA ILE A 116 4.70 -6.53 2.46
C ILE A 116 4.69 -7.53 1.33
N THR A 117 5.76 -8.31 1.16
CA THR A 117 5.85 -9.36 0.13
C THR A 117 5.77 -10.78 0.69
N ASP A 118 5.90 -10.90 2.02
CA ASP A 118 5.72 -12.16 2.75
C ASP A 118 4.32 -12.22 3.36
N ARG A 119 3.46 -13.09 2.84
CA ARG A 119 2.09 -13.23 3.31
C ARG A 119 2.07 -13.88 4.69
N LYS A 120 1.85 -13.07 5.71
CA LYS A 120 1.81 -13.55 7.11
C LYS A 120 0.49 -14.23 7.44
N GLU A 121 0.58 -15.46 7.94
CA GLU A 121 -0.56 -16.21 8.47
C GLU A 121 -0.57 -16.20 10.00
N GLY A 122 -1.73 -16.53 10.57
CA GLY A 122 -1.85 -16.84 12.00
C GLY A 122 -3.04 -16.15 12.66
N PRO A 123 -3.22 -16.37 13.97
CA PRO A 123 -4.39 -15.90 14.72
C PRO A 123 -4.45 -14.38 14.91
N ASN A 124 -3.46 -13.64 14.39
CA ASN A 124 -3.41 -12.19 14.43
C ASN A 124 -3.84 -11.54 13.11
N TYR A 125 -4.14 -12.33 12.09
CA TYR A 125 -4.53 -11.84 10.78
C TYR A 125 -5.90 -12.42 10.40
N LYS A 126 -6.81 -11.55 9.97
CA LYS A 126 -8.01 -11.93 9.24
C LYS A 126 -7.86 -11.46 7.81
N ARG A 127 -8.28 -12.29 6.87
CA ARG A 127 -8.19 -12.02 5.44
C ARG A 127 -9.54 -12.31 4.81
N THR A 128 -10.06 -11.33 4.10
CA THR A 128 -11.36 -11.41 3.42
C THR A 128 -11.17 -11.12 1.95
N ASN A 129 -11.39 -12.12 1.10
CA ASN A 129 -11.27 -11.97 -0.35
C ASN A 129 -12.44 -11.13 -0.89
N ILE A 130 -12.17 -10.29 -1.88
CA ILE A 130 -13.14 -9.35 -2.49
C ILE A 130 -13.22 -9.48 -4.01
#